data_AF-A0A963VSW2-F1
#
_entry.id   AF-A0A963VSW2-F1
#
_cell.length_a   1.000
_cell.length_b   1.000
_cell.length_c   1.000
_cell.angle_alpha   90.00
_cell.angle_beta   90.00
_cell.angle_gamma   90.00
#
_symmetry.space_group_name_H-M   'P 1'
#
loop_
_entity.id
_entity.type
_entity.pdbx_description
1 polymer ?
#
loop_
_entity_poly.entity_id
_entity_poly.type
_entity_poly.pdbx_seq_one_letter_code
_entity_poly.pdbx_strand_id
1 'polypeptide(L)' 'MTYQQTIAEADRTIAQNTKTWDGIDAQYVARMRLQNRFQSGLDIARYTAKIMRADMAAYDADPANYTQSLGCWHG' A
#
# COMPACT_ATOMS: atom_id res chain seq x y z
N MET A 1 -0.78 -8.38 -2.31
CA MET A 1 -1.21 -8.92 -1.01
C MET A 1 -2.72 -8.74 -0.93
N THR A 2 -3.49 -9.81 -0.96
CA THR A 2 -4.96 -9.74 -0.82
C THR A 2 -5.34 -9.76 0.65
N TYR A 3 -6.55 -9.32 0.98
CA TYR A 3 -7.04 -9.35 2.36
C TYR A 3 -7.02 -10.74 2.98
N GLN A 4 -7.44 -11.76 2.23
CA GLN A 4 -7.42 -13.15 2.68
C GLN A 4 -5.99 -13.65 2.92
N GLN A 5 -5.01 -13.24 2.10
CA GLN A 5 -3.60 -13.59 2.31
C GLN A 5 -3.05 -12.97 3.60
N THR A 6 -3.38 -11.71 3.88
CA THR A 6 -2.92 -11.02 5.09
C THR A 6 -3.53 -11.63 6.36
N ILE A 7 -4.78 -12.09 6.32
CA ILE A 7 -5.39 -12.86 7.43
C ILE A 7 -4.62 -14.16 7.65
N ALA A 8 -4.42 -14.96 6.59
CA ALA A 8 -3.72 -16.23 6.69
C ALA A 8 -2.25 -16.09 7.16
N GLU A 9 -1.59 -14.98 6.85
CA GLU A 9 -0.27 -14.64 7.41
C GLU A 9 -0.35 -14.29 8.89
N ALA A 10 -1.31 -13.46 9.30
CA ALA A 10 -1.50 -13.10 10.70
C ALA A 10 -1.85 -14.34 11.56
N ASP A 11 -2.76 -15.20 11.08
CA ASP A 11 -3.11 -16.47 11.74
C ASP A 11 -1.88 -17.35 11.97
N ARG A 12 -1.03 -17.50 10.95
CA ARG A 12 0.21 -18.28 11.07
C ARG A 12 1.14 -17.72 12.14
N THR A 13 1.30 -16.40 12.21
CA THR A 13 2.15 -15.77 13.23
C THR A 13 1.56 -15.90 14.63
N ILE A 14 0.25 -15.75 14.79
CA ILE A 14 -0.44 -15.89 16.08
C ILE A 14 -0.35 -17.34 16.57
N ALA A 15 -0.58 -18.31 15.68
CA ALA A 15 -0.49 -19.74 16.00
C ALA A 15 0.91 -20.15 16.51
N GLN A 16 1.98 -19.48 16.07
CA GLN A 16 3.34 -19.72 16.56
C GLN A 16 3.57 -19.20 18.00
N ASN A 17 2.70 -18.32 18.51
CA ASN A 17 2.83 -17.64 19.80
C ASN A 17 1.60 -17.89 20.71
N THR A 18 0.94 -19.05 20.57
CA THR A 18 -0.39 -19.31 21.15
C THR A 18 -0.48 -19.12 22.66
N LYS A 19 0.63 -19.30 23.40
CA LYS A 19 0.66 -19.14 24.87
C LYS A 19 0.56 -17.68 25.33
N THR A 20 0.86 -16.72 24.45
CA THR A 20 0.95 -15.30 24.81
C THR A 20 0.07 -14.40 23.96
N TRP A 21 -0.42 -14.88 22.80
CA TRP A 21 -1.11 -14.07 21.78
C TRP A 21 -2.57 -14.54 21.53
N ASP A 22 -3.18 -15.26 22.46
CA ASP A 22 -4.56 -15.79 22.37
C ASP A 22 -5.64 -14.71 22.24
N GLY A 23 -5.38 -13.48 22.72
CA GLY A 23 -6.28 -12.33 22.58
C GLY A 23 -6.19 -11.57 21.26
N ILE A 24 -5.33 -11.97 20.31
CA ILE A 24 -5.13 -11.25 19.04
C ILE A 24 -6.02 -11.84 17.94
N ASP A 25 -6.80 -10.99 17.29
CA ASP A 25 -7.62 -11.35 16.14
C ASP A 25 -6.89 -11.05 14.81
N ALA A 26 -6.68 -12.09 14.01
CA ALA A 26 -5.97 -12.01 12.73
C ALA A 26 -6.66 -11.11 11.70
N GLN A 27 -8.00 -11.05 11.72
CA GLN A 27 -8.78 -10.19 10.84
C GLN A 27 -8.54 -8.72 11.17
N TYR A 28 -8.48 -8.35 12.45
CA TYR A 28 -8.14 -6.97 12.85
C TYR A 28 -6.70 -6.62 12.46
N VAL A 29 -5.73 -7.51 12.67
CA VAL A 29 -4.34 -7.31 12.22
C VAL A 29 -4.29 -7.09 10.71
N ALA A 30 -5.02 -7.89 9.93
CA ALA A 30 -5.07 -7.74 8.48
C ALA A 30 -5.63 -6.39 8.03
N ARG A 31 -6.71 -5.91 8.68
CA ARG A 31 -7.28 -4.58 8.41
C ARG A 31 -6.26 -3.48 8.69
N MET A 32 -5.58 -3.51 9.84
CA MET A 32 -4.56 -2.53 10.20
C MET A 32 -3.42 -2.46 9.18
N ARG A 33 -2.92 -3.63 8.74
CA ARG A 33 -1.85 -3.71 7.73
C ARG A 33 -2.29 -3.15 6.37
N LEU A 34 -3.51 -3.46 5.93
CA LEU A 34 -4.02 -2.96 4.64
C LEU A 34 -4.34 -1.47 4.65
N GLN A 35 -4.84 -0.95 5.77
CA GLN A 35 -5.06 0.49 5.96
C GLN A 35 -3.73 1.27 5.89
N ASN A 36 -2.62 0.65 6.31
CA ASN A 36 -1.28 1.19 6.15
C ASN A 36 -0.52 0.56 4.98
N ARG A 37 -1.06 0.73 3.76
CA ARG A 37 -0.49 0.14 2.53
C ARG A 37 0.96 0.58 2.24
N PHE A 38 1.29 1.85 2.50
CA PHE A 38 2.62 2.40 2.28
C PHE A 38 3.34 2.55 3.62
N GLN A 39 4.19 1.58 3.94
CA GLN A 39 4.85 1.50 5.24
C GLN A 39 5.94 2.55 5.45
N SER A 40 6.46 3.11 4.36
CA SER A 40 7.47 4.16 4.39
C SER A 40 7.24 5.20 3.29
N GLY A 41 7.82 6.39 3.48
CA GLY A 41 7.85 7.42 2.45
C GLY A 41 8.59 6.96 1.18
N LEU A 42 9.55 6.03 1.29
CA LEU A 42 10.24 5.46 0.12
C LEU A 42 9.29 4.62 -0.73
N ASP A 43 8.30 3.95 -0.14
CA ASP A 43 7.32 3.17 -0.89
C ASP A 43 6.36 4.07 -1.65
N ILE A 44 5.98 5.21 -1.05
CA ILE A 44 5.22 6.26 -1.72
C ILE A 44 6.02 6.79 -2.91
N ALA A 45 7.29 7.16 -2.68
CA ALA A 45 8.16 7.73 -3.71
C ALA A 45 8.36 6.77 -4.90
N ARG A 46 8.64 5.48 -4.65
CA ARG A 46 8.78 4.48 -5.72
C ARG A 46 7.48 4.29 -6.50
N TYR A 47 6.35 4.23 -5.79
CA TYR A 47 5.04 4.06 -6.41
C TYR A 47 4.68 5.23 -7.32
N THR A 48 4.81 6.47 -6.84
CA THR A 48 4.48 7.67 -7.60
C THR A 48 5.48 7.95 -8.72
N ALA A 49 6.77 7.67 -8.52
CA ALA A 49 7.77 7.79 -9.58
C ALA A 49 7.46 6.86 -10.77
N LYS A 50 6.99 5.64 -10.50
CA LYS A 50 6.56 4.71 -11.56
C LYS A 50 5.38 5.27 -12.36
N ILE A 51 4.39 5.86 -11.68
CA ILE A 51 3.23 6.48 -12.33
C ILE A 51 3.67 7.62 -13.23
N MET A 52 4.46 8.55 -12.69
CA MET A 52 4.95 9.70 -13.46
C MET A 52 5.74 9.28 -14.71
N ARG A 53 6.56 8.23 -14.63
CA ARG A 53 7.27 7.69 -15.80
C ARG A 53 6.34 7.08 -16.85
N ALA A 54 5.27 6.43 -16.42
CA ALA A 54 4.25 5.92 -17.34
C ALA A 54 3.50 7.07 -18.01
N ASP A 55 3.16 8.12 -17.27
CA ASP A 55 2.49 9.31 -17.80
C ASP A 55 3.38 10.04 -18.82
N MET A 56 4.69 10.16 -18.55
CA MET A 56 5.64 10.71 -19.51
C MET A 56 5.68 9.92 -20.82
N ALA A 57 5.72 8.57 -20.75
CA ALA A 57 5.71 7.73 -21.94
C ALA A 57 4.38 7.82 -22.71
N ALA A 58 3.26 7.99 -21.99
CA ALA A 58 1.95 8.20 -22.62
C ALA A 58 1.88 9.55 -23.36
N TYR A 59 2.47 10.59 -22.79
CA TYR A 59 2.60 11.90 -23.44
C TYR A 59 3.53 11.85 -24.67
N ASP A 60 4.66 11.16 -24.58
CA ASP A 60 5.58 10.97 -25.72
C ASP A 60 4.88 10.27 -26.91
N ALA A 61 3.95 9.36 -26.63
CA ALA A 61 3.16 8.67 -27.64
C ALA A 61 2.01 9.52 -28.20
N ASP A 62 1.37 10.33 -27.36
CA ASP A 62 0.29 11.24 -27.72
C ASP A 62 0.26 12.46 -26.77
N PRO A 63 0.62 13.67 -27.25
CA PRO A 63 0.66 14.88 -26.45
C PRO A 63 -0.68 15.31 -25.84
N ALA A 64 -1.81 14.77 -26.32
CA ALA A 64 -3.11 15.00 -25.69
C ALA A 64 -3.19 14.39 -24.28
N ASN A 65 -2.33 13.41 -23.95
CA ASN A 65 -2.25 12.75 -22.64
C ASN A 65 -1.35 13.50 -21.65
N TYR A 66 -1.55 14.80 -21.51
CA TYR A 66 -0.83 15.60 -20.52
C TYR A 66 -1.41 15.44 -19.11
N THR A 67 -0.62 15.73 -18.09
CA THR A 67 -1.04 15.71 -16.67
C THR A 67 -1.08 17.11 -16.08
N GLN A 68 -1.94 17.35 -15.09
CA GLN A 68 -2.07 18.63 -14.39
C GLN A 68 -2.19 18.44 -12.88
N SER A 69 -1.89 19.50 -12.13
CA SER A 69 -2.12 19.58 -10.69
C SER A 69 -2.39 21.02 -10.27
N LEU A 70 -2.85 21.19 -9.03
CA LEU A 70 -2.93 22.47 -8.33
C LEU A 70 -1.99 22.45 -7.13
N GLY A 71 -1.43 23.60 -6.77
CA GLY A 71 -0.62 23.72 -5.56
C GLY A 71 -1.47 23.56 -4.30
N CYS A 72 -1.06 22.67 -3.40
CA CYS A 72 -1.64 22.53 -2.06
C CYS A 72 -0.66 23.06 -1.01
N TRP A 73 -1.14 23.92 -0.11
CA TRP A 73 -0.31 24.54 0.93
C TRP A 73 -0.33 23.79 2.26
N HIS A 74 -1.23 22.82 2.41
CA HIS A 74 -1.32 21.93 3.57
C HIS A 74 -1.88 20.57 3.14
N GLY A 75 -1.54 19.53 3.91
CA GLY A 75 -2.04 18.17 3.73
C GLY A 75 -3.46 17.96 4.20
#